data_AF-A0A3B3CIN4-F1
#
_entry.id   AF-A0A3B3CIN4-F1
#
_cell.length_a   1.000
_cell.length_b   1.000
_cell.length_c   1.000
_cell.angle_alpha   90.00
_cell.angle_beta   90.00
_cell.angle_gamma   90.00
#
_symmetry.space_group_name_H-M   'P 1'
#
loop_
_entity.id
_entity.type
_entity.pdbx_description
1 polymer ?
#
loop_
_entity_poly.entity_id
_entity_poly.type
_entity_poly.pdbx_seq_one_letter_code
_entity_poly.pdbx_strand_id
1 'polypeptide(L)' 'MSLEDPFFVVKGEVQKALSRARGLFDRWEELLQDGTQVSRDELDWSANELRNCLRAIDWDLEDLSETISIFYA' A
#
# COMPACT_ATOMS: atom_id res chain seq x y z
N MET A 1 3.31 18.01 24.54
CA MET A 1 2.93 17.00 23.53
C MET A 1 3.38 15.66 24.06
N SER A 2 2.47 14.71 24.25
CA SER A 2 2.86 13.30 24.39
C SER A 2 3.29 12.80 23.02
N LEU A 3 4.45 12.16 22.92
CA LEU A 3 4.86 11.46 21.70
C LEU A 3 3.87 10.31 21.50
N GLU A 4 3.19 10.27 20.36
CA GLU A 4 2.36 9.12 19.99
C GLU A 4 3.28 7.92 19.76
N ASP A 5 2.85 6.72 20.18
CA ASP A 5 3.66 5.52 20.03
C ASP A 5 3.96 5.28 18.54
N PRO A 6 5.24 5.16 18.14
CA PRO A 6 5.62 4.93 16.75
C PRO A 6 4.91 3.73 16.11
N PHE A 7 4.59 2.69 16.89
CA PHE A 7 3.82 1.56 16.39
C PHE A 7 2.43 1.98 15.89
N PHE A 8 1.72 2.82 16.63
CA PHE A 8 0.38 3.27 16.23
C PHE A 8 0.43 4.24 15.05
N VAL A 9 1.49 5.04 14.95
CA VAL A 9 1.73 5.92 13.80
C VAL A 9 1.91 5.08 12.54
N VAL A 10 2.88 4.16 12.53
CA VAL A 10 3.20 3.32 11.37
C VAL A 10 2.02 2.41 11.01
N LYS A 11 1.31 1.84 12.01
CA LYS A 11 0.05 1.12 11.77
C LYS A 11 -0.97 1.99 11.02
N GLY A 12 -1.14 3.25 11.40
CA GLY A 12 -2.03 4.19 10.72
C GLY A 12 -1.58 4.48 9.28
N GLU A 13 -0.27 4.61 9.07
CA GLU A 13 0.32 4.79 7.74
C GLU A 13 0.10 3.57 6.84
N VAL A 14 0.32 2.36 7.35
CA VAL A 14 0.01 1.10 6.65
C VAL A 14 -1.47 1.01 6.28
N GLN A 15 -2.38 1.36 7.20
CA GLN A 15 -3.82 1.37 6.92
C GLN A 15 -4.19 2.36 5.82
N LYS A 16 -3.57 3.54 5.82
CA LYS A 16 -3.76 4.56 4.78
C LYS A 16 -3.19 4.11 3.43
N ALA A 17 -2.00 3.51 3.42
CA ALA A 17 -1.38 2.94 2.24
C ALA A 17 -2.24 1.81 1.66
N LEU A 18 -2.81 0.95 2.50
CA LEU A 18 -3.72 -0.11 2.08
C LEU A 18 -5.00 0.45 1.45
N SER A 19 -5.58 1.50 2.01
CA SER A 19 -6.74 2.18 1.40
C SER A 19 -6.41 2.76 0.03
N ARG A 20 -5.20 3.32 -0.16
CA ARG A 20 -4.73 3.80 -1.46
C ARG A 20 -4.52 2.64 -2.44
N ALA A 21 -3.88 1.55 -1.99
CA ALA A 21 -3.66 0.36 -2.81
C ALA A 21 -4.99 -0.24 -3.29
N ARG A 22 -6.03 -0.26 -2.44
CA ARG A 22 -7.38 -0.68 -2.86
C ARG A 22 -7.92 0.21 -3.98
N GLY A 23 -7.86 1.54 -3.84
CA GLY A 23 -8.31 2.45 -4.91
C GLY A 23 -7.52 2.30 -6.22
N LEU A 24 -6.21 2.07 -6.15
CA LEU A 24 -5.37 1.77 -7.32
C LEU A 24 -5.74 0.42 -7.96
N PHE A 25 -6.06 -0.57 -7.15
CA PHE A 25 -6.52 -1.87 -7.62
C PHE A 25 -7.87 -1.78 -8.33
N ASP A 26 -8.86 -1.13 -7.71
CA ASP A 26 -10.19 -0.94 -8.31
C ASP A 26 -10.07 -0.22 -9.67
N ARG A 27 -9.26 0.85 -9.73
CA ARG A 27 -8.96 1.57 -10.98
C ARG A 27 -8.28 0.66 -12.01
N TRP A 28 -7.28 -0.11 -11.60
CA TRP A 28 -6.59 -1.02 -12.50
C TRP A 28 -7.52 -2.12 -13.05
N GLU A 29 -8.45 -2.63 -12.24
CA GLU A 29 -9.50 -3.54 -12.69
C GLU A 29 -10.44 -2.89 -13.70
N GLU A 30 -10.89 -1.65 -13.47
CA GLU A 30 -11.69 -0.89 -14.44
C GLU A 30 -10.97 -0.74 -15.79
N LEU A 31 -9.68 -0.42 -15.76
CA LEU A 31 -8.87 -0.25 -16.98
C LEU A 31 -8.69 -1.55 -17.78
N LEU A 32 -8.80 -2.71 -17.12
CA LEU A 32 -8.72 -4.02 -17.76
C LEU A 32 -10.03 -4.47 -18.42
N GLN A 33 -11.15 -3.79 -18.17
CA GLN A 33 -12.45 -4.18 -18.73
C GLN A 33 -12.49 -3.92 -20.25
N ASP A 34 -12.90 -4.95 -21.00
CA ASP A 34 -13.09 -4.88 -22.44
C ASP A 34 -14.05 -3.75 -22.84
N GLY A 35 -13.63 -2.94 -23.81
CA GLY A 35 -14.42 -1.80 -24.31
C GLY A 35 -13.99 -0.44 -23.76
N THR A 36 -13.11 -0.40 -22.76
CA THR A 36 -12.51 0.85 -22.27
C THR A 36 -11.37 1.25 -23.23
N GLN A 37 -11.50 2.39 -23.91
CA GLN A 37 -10.40 2.96 -24.69
C GLN A 37 -9.33 3.51 -23.74
N VAL A 38 -8.47 2.61 -23.25
CA VAL A 38 -7.38 2.93 -22.32
C VAL A 38 -6.06 2.92 -23.07
N SER A 39 -5.23 3.93 -22.78
CA SER A 39 -3.86 3.92 -23.27
C SER A 39 -3.05 2.85 -22.53
N ARG A 40 -2.19 2.13 -23.24
CA ARG A 40 -1.27 1.17 -22.63
C ARG A 40 -0.44 1.79 -21.51
N ASP A 41 -0.04 3.04 -21.68
CA ASP A 41 0.75 3.79 -20.69
C ASP A 41 -0.01 3.99 -19.37
N GLU A 42 -1.32 4.24 -19.41
CA GLU A 42 -2.14 4.40 -18.20
C GLU A 42 -2.31 3.07 -17.45
N LEU A 43 -2.48 1.96 -18.18
CA LEU A 43 -2.54 0.62 -17.60
C LEU A 43 -1.20 0.24 -16.95
N ASP A 44 -0.09 0.46 -17.65
CA ASP A 44 1.26 0.17 -17.17
C ASP A 44 1.61 1.05 -15.95
N TRP A 45 1.25 2.33 -15.98
CA TRP A 45 1.42 3.24 -14.84
C TRP A 45 0.61 2.79 -13.63
N SER A 46 -0.69 2.49 -13.80
CA SER A 46 -1.56 2.05 -12.70
C SER A 46 -1.05 0.76 -12.06
N ALA A 47 -0.60 -0.19 -12.88
CA ALA A 47 -0.02 -1.44 -12.41
C ALA A 47 1.33 -1.23 -11.68
N ASN A 48 2.18 -0.32 -12.16
CA ASN A 48 3.45 0.00 -11.50
C ASN A 48 3.22 0.70 -10.15
N GLU A 49 2.29 1.65 -10.10
CA GLU A 49 1.97 2.39 -8.88
C GLU A 49 1.37 1.47 -7.80
N LEU A 50 0.48 0.55 -8.19
CA LEU A 50 -0.04 -0.47 -7.29
C LEU A 50 1.08 -1.35 -6.72
N ARG A 51 2.00 -1.84 -7.56
CA ARG A 51 3.15 -2.66 -7.10
C ARG A 51 4.05 -1.89 -6.14
N ASN A 52 4.29 -0.61 -6.38
CA ASN A 52 5.10 0.22 -5.49
C ASN A 52 4.40 0.42 -4.14
N CYS A 53 3.09 0.67 -4.13
CA CYS A 53 2.31 0.81 -2.91
C CYS A 53 2.33 -0.48 -2.08
N LEU A 54 2.15 -1.64 -2.72
CA LEU A 54 2.19 -2.93 -2.05
C LEU A 54 3.58 -3.24 -1.47
N ARG A 55 4.65 -2.95 -2.22
CA ARG A 55 6.03 -3.13 -1.73
C ARG A 55 6.33 -2.27 -0.51
N ALA A 56 5.85 -1.03 -0.48
CA ALA A 56 6.01 -0.17 0.68
C ALA A 56 5.27 -0.75 1.91
N ILE A 57 4.04 -1.25 1.71
CA ILE A 57 3.28 -1.92 2.78
C ILE A 57 4.03 -3.15 3.30
N ASP A 58 4.59 -3.98 2.42
CA ASP A 58 5.34 -5.18 2.84
C ASP A 58 6.55 -4.82 3.72
N TRP A 59 7.30 -3.78 3.35
CA TRP A 59 8.41 -3.28 4.16
C TRP A 59 7.95 -2.74 5.52
N ASP A 60 6.88 -1.93 5.55
CA ASP A 60 6.35 -1.41 6.82
C ASP A 60 5.88 -2.55 7.75
N LEU A 61 5.30 -3.61 7.19
CA LEU A 61 4.87 -4.79 7.95
C LEU A 61 6.05 -5.62 8.48
N GLU A 62 7.13 -5.72 7.71
CA GLU A 62 8.38 -6.34 8.15
C GLU A 62 8.95 -5.59 9.36
N ASP A 63 9.09 -4.27 9.26
CA ASP A 63 9.58 -3.40 10.35
C ASP A 63 8.69 -3.49 11.61
N LEU A 64 7.36 -3.51 11.44
CA LEU A 64 6.43 -3.69 12.54
C LEU A 64 6.56 -5.06 13.21
N SER A 65 6.77 -6.11 12.42
CA SER A 65 6.97 -7.47 12.92
C SER A 65 8.30 -7.61 13.67
N GLU A 66 9.38 -7.01 13.17
CA GLU A 66 10.67 -6.94 13.87
C GLU A 66 10.53 -6.19 15.19
N THR A 67 9.82 -5.06 15.18
CA THR A 67 9.55 -4.26 16.38
C THR A 67 8.82 -5.09 17.43
N ILE A 68 7.74 -5.80 17.07
CA ILE A 68 7.04 -6.71 17.98
C ILE A 68 8.00 -7.77 18.52
N SER A 69 8.80 -8.39 17.66
CA SER A 69 9.75 -9.43 18.05
C SER A 69 10.74 -8.95 19.11
N ILE A 70 11.21 -7.70 19.06
CA ILE A 70 12.10 -7.13 20.09
C ILE A 70 11.47 -7.15 21.49
N PHE A 71 10.15 -6.99 21.60
CA PHE A 71 9.45 -6.94 22.89
C PHE A 71 9.02 -8.31 23.42
N TYR A 72 8.93 -9.33 22.56
CA TYR A 72 8.38 -10.65 22.90
C TYR A 72 9.33 -11.83 22.66
N ALA A 73 10.58 -11.58 22.21
CA ALA A 73 11.63 -12.58 22.04
C ALA A 73 12.45 -12.83 23.32
#